data_AF-A0A522CR85-F1
#
_entry.id   AF-A0A522CR85-F1
#
_cell.length_a   1.000
_cell.length_b   1.000
_cell.length_c   1.000
_cell.angle_alpha   90.00
_cell.angle_beta   90.00
_cell.angle_gamma   90.00
#
_symmetry.space_group_name_H-M   'P 1'
#
loop_
_entity.id
_entity.type
_entity.pdbx_description
1 polymer ?
#
loop_
_entity_poly.entity_id
_entity_poly.type
_entity_poly.pdbx_seq_one_letter_code
_entity_poly.pdbx_strand_id
1 'polypeptide(L)'
;MINHSRIWSWAGATLLALSLVALWVWPKFVGVDIHPIFGWAEAQTGIAWLEPNARYVVGAIAGLLAIVLIVPKTRVWGAVGALTLSTVFIIAHLTPWLGWNIPNYGPLMEALAAGRTAAEIEALGLKGDRGAHLSLALINAGLAIVVLAADRIREAKGNRRNYRPFELAA
;
A
#
# COMPACT_ATOMS: atom_id res chain seq x y z
N MET A 1 15.20 9.24 30.17
CA MET A 1 13.87 9.62 29.63
C MET A 1 13.64 8.92 28.31
N ILE A 2 12.53 8.21 28.16
CA ILE A 2 12.16 7.50 26.93
C ILE A 2 11.80 8.53 25.84
N ASN A 3 12.41 8.41 24.65
CA ASN A 3 12.09 9.27 23.52
C ASN A 3 10.87 8.71 22.77
N HIS A 4 9.68 9.11 23.21
CA HIS A 4 8.40 8.66 22.64
C HIS A 4 8.31 8.87 21.12
N SER A 5 8.84 9.95 20.55
CA SER A 5 8.77 10.17 19.10
C SER A 5 9.64 9.19 18.31
N ARG A 6 10.75 8.73 18.90
CA ARG A 6 11.57 7.66 18.31
C ARG A 6 10.80 6.33 18.30
N ILE A 7 10.10 6.01 19.38
CA ILE A 7 9.28 4.78 19.46
C ILE A 7 8.17 4.83 18.40
N TRP A 8 7.39 5.92 18.32
CA TRP A 8 6.31 6.04 17.35
C TRP A 8 6.79 5.98 15.90
N SER A 9 7.91 6.63 15.58
CA SER A 9 8.51 6.58 14.25
C SER A 9 8.92 5.15 13.85
N TRP A 10 9.56 4.41 14.76
CA TRP A 10 9.95 3.02 14.49
C TRP A 10 8.76 2.06 14.47
N ALA A 11 7.84 2.17 15.42
CA ALA A 11 6.64 1.35 15.46
C ALA A 11 5.81 1.54 14.18
N GLY A 12 5.56 2.78 13.77
CA GLY A 12 4.86 3.09 12.53
C GLY A 12 5.59 2.57 11.30
N ALA A 13 6.91 2.78 11.20
CA ALA A 13 7.69 2.33 10.06
C ALA A 13 7.73 0.79 9.95
N THR A 14 7.90 0.09 11.08
CA THR A 14 7.89 -1.37 11.11
C THR A 14 6.51 -1.92 10.76
N LEU A 15 5.43 -1.39 11.34
CA LEU A 15 4.07 -1.82 11.01
C LEU A 15 3.75 -1.59 9.52
N LEU A 16 4.13 -0.43 8.98
CA LEU A 16 3.93 -0.13 7.56
C LEU A 16 4.75 -1.06 6.66
N ALA A 17 6.03 -1.29 6.98
CA ALA A 17 6.88 -2.20 6.21
C ALA A 17 6.35 -3.64 6.24
N LEU A 18 5.93 -4.13 7.40
CA LEU A 18 5.31 -5.46 7.53
C LEU A 18 4.01 -5.55 6.74
N SER A 19 3.17 -4.51 6.79
CA SER A 19 1.93 -4.44 6.02
C SER A 19 2.20 -4.45 4.50
N LEU A 20 3.18 -3.68 4.02
CA LEU A 20 3.60 -3.72 2.62
C LEU A 20 4.08 -5.12 2.23
N VAL A 21 4.92 -5.76 3.04
CA VAL A 21 5.40 -7.11 2.72
C VAL A 21 4.25 -8.11 2.70
N ALA A 22 3.43 -8.17 3.75
CA ALA A 22 2.39 -9.18 3.90
C ALA A 22 1.23 -9.01 2.89
N LEU A 23 0.84 -7.76 2.58
CA LEU A 23 -0.37 -7.49 1.80
C LEU A 23 -0.06 -7.06 0.36
N TRP A 24 1.12 -6.51 0.10
CA TRP A 24 1.48 -5.96 -1.21
C TRP A 24 2.60 -6.71 -1.92
N VAL A 25 3.56 -7.26 -1.20
CA VAL A 25 4.66 -8.03 -1.82
C VAL A 25 4.27 -9.49 -1.94
N TRP A 26 4.00 -10.14 -0.80
CA TRP A 26 3.79 -11.58 -0.73
C TRP A 26 2.71 -12.09 -1.71
N PRO A 27 1.49 -11.53 -1.75
CA PRO A 27 0.44 -12.04 -2.63
C PRO A 27 0.75 -11.82 -4.13
N LYS A 28 1.72 -10.95 -4.45
CA LYS A 28 2.09 -10.61 -5.83
C LYS A 28 3.11 -11.59 -6.38
N PHE A 29 3.87 -12.28 -5.53
CA PHE A 29 4.87 -13.25 -5.98
C PHE A 29 4.55 -14.68 -5.60
N VAL A 30 3.62 -14.91 -4.67
CA VAL A 30 3.35 -16.24 -4.10
C VAL A 30 1.87 -16.56 -4.09
N GLY A 31 1.55 -17.82 -4.41
CA GLY A 31 0.28 -18.46 -4.03
C GLY A 31 -0.86 -18.37 -5.05
N VAL A 32 -0.70 -17.71 -6.19
CA VAL A 32 -1.72 -17.65 -7.25
C VAL A 32 -1.08 -17.50 -8.65
N ASP A 33 -1.63 -18.22 -9.61
CA ASP A 33 -1.29 -18.10 -11.03
C ASP A 33 -1.82 -16.77 -11.59
N ILE A 34 -3.11 -16.48 -11.39
CA ILE A 34 -3.75 -15.21 -11.73
C ILE A 34 -4.05 -14.43 -10.45
N HIS A 35 -3.53 -13.22 -10.31
CA HIS A 35 -3.82 -12.39 -9.16
C HIS A 35 -5.22 -11.77 -9.24
N PRO A 36 -6.07 -11.88 -8.20
CA PRO A 36 -7.48 -11.50 -8.28
C PRO A 36 -7.69 -10.02 -8.62
N ILE A 37 -6.92 -9.10 -8.03
CA ILE A 37 -7.03 -7.66 -8.31
C ILE A 37 -6.61 -7.31 -9.74
N PHE A 38 -5.46 -7.78 -10.19
CA PHE A 38 -4.89 -7.42 -11.49
C PHE A 38 -5.58 -8.15 -12.64
N GLY A 39 -5.90 -9.43 -12.47
CA GLY A 39 -6.71 -10.19 -13.41
C GLY A 39 -8.14 -9.63 -13.53
N TRP A 40 -8.74 -9.17 -12.43
CA TRP A 40 -10.04 -8.49 -12.50
C TRP A 40 -9.97 -7.15 -13.22
N ALA A 41 -8.96 -6.33 -12.90
CA ALA A 41 -8.75 -5.07 -13.60
C ALA A 41 -8.44 -5.28 -15.09
N GLU A 42 -7.70 -6.32 -15.45
CA GLU A 42 -7.47 -6.72 -16.83
C GLU A 42 -8.77 -7.10 -17.53
N ALA A 43 -9.59 -7.97 -16.92
CA ALA A 43 -10.87 -8.37 -17.48
C ALA A 43 -11.82 -7.17 -17.68
N GLN A 44 -11.79 -6.19 -16.79
CA GLN A 44 -12.62 -4.98 -16.85
C GLN A 44 -12.13 -3.94 -17.87
N THR A 45 -10.81 -3.86 -18.11
CA THR A 45 -10.22 -2.82 -18.96
C THR A 45 -9.78 -3.33 -20.34
N GLY A 46 -9.58 -4.64 -20.49
CA GLY A 46 -8.96 -5.26 -21.66
C GLY A 46 -7.44 -5.02 -21.77
N ILE A 47 -6.80 -4.43 -20.75
CA ILE A 47 -5.36 -4.11 -20.79
C ILE A 47 -4.55 -5.33 -20.32
N ALA A 48 -4.14 -6.18 -21.28
CA ALA A 48 -3.38 -7.42 -21.05
C ALA A 48 -1.99 -7.27 -20.39
N TRP A 49 -1.55 -6.03 -20.09
CA TRP A 49 -0.32 -5.79 -19.35
C TRP A 49 -0.54 -5.81 -17.82
N LEU A 50 -1.78 -5.70 -17.37
CA LEU A 50 -2.09 -5.63 -15.94
C LEU A 50 -1.73 -6.94 -15.23
N GLU A 51 -2.05 -8.09 -15.82
CA GLU A 51 -1.61 -9.40 -15.37
C GLU A 51 -0.71 -10.07 -16.42
N PRO A 52 0.48 -10.59 -16.06
CA PRO A 52 1.10 -10.58 -14.73
C PRO A 52 2.03 -9.38 -14.50
N ASN A 53 2.23 -8.51 -15.49
CA ASN A 53 3.33 -7.53 -15.45
C ASN A 53 3.10 -6.43 -14.40
N ALA A 54 1.96 -5.74 -14.44
CA ALA A 54 1.69 -4.67 -13.48
C ALA A 54 1.68 -5.17 -12.03
N ARG A 55 1.15 -6.38 -11.81
CA ARG A 55 1.22 -7.09 -10.52
C ARG A 55 2.65 -7.16 -9.97
N TYR A 56 3.59 -7.64 -10.77
CA TYR A 56 4.99 -7.77 -10.32
C TYR A 56 5.67 -6.41 -10.14
N VAL A 57 5.37 -5.42 -10.98
CA VAL A 57 5.88 -4.05 -10.82
C VAL A 57 5.42 -3.46 -9.49
N VAL A 58 4.12 -3.56 -9.17
CA VAL A 58 3.57 -3.08 -7.90
C VAL A 58 4.18 -3.83 -6.71
N GLY A 59 4.32 -5.15 -6.81
CA GLY A 59 4.97 -5.95 -5.77
C GLY A 59 6.42 -5.52 -5.54
N ALA A 60 7.19 -5.28 -6.61
CA ALA A 60 8.57 -4.84 -6.51
C ALA A 60 8.69 -3.44 -5.91
N ILE A 61 7.85 -2.49 -6.34
CA ILE A 61 7.79 -1.14 -5.76
C ILE A 61 7.47 -1.22 -4.27
N ALA A 62 6.46 -1.99 -3.87
CA ALA A 62 6.11 -2.17 -2.46
C ALA A 62 7.26 -2.76 -1.64
N GLY A 63 8.00 -3.72 -2.20
CA GLY A 63 9.18 -4.32 -1.57
C GLY A 63 10.31 -3.31 -1.36
N LEU A 64 10.61 -2.50 -2.39
CA LEU A 64 11.60 -1.42 -2.29
C LEU A 64 11.19 -0.40 -1.22
N LEU A 65 9.91 0.01 -1.19
CA LEU A 65 9.40 0.93 -0.19
C LEU A 65 9.51 0.37 1.24
N ALA A 66 9.23 -0.93 1.42
CA ALA A 66 9.41 -1.61 2.71
C ALA A 66 10.87 -1.55 3.19
N ILE A 67 11.85 -1.78 2.29
CA ILE A 67 13.29 -1.65 2.61
C ILE A 67 13.64 -0.22 3.01
N VAL A 68 13.19 0.75 2.20
CA VAL A 68 13.46 2.19 2.38
C VAL A 68 12.87 2.73 3.68
N LEU A 69 11.74 2.19 4.15
CA LEU A 69 11.10 2.55 5.44
C LEU A 69 11.95 2.16 6.66
N ILE A 70 12.63 1.02 6.60
CA ILE A 70 13.45 0.52 7.71
C ILE A 70 14.73 1.33 7.86
N VAL A 71 15.34 1.76 6.75
CA VAL A 71 16.56 2.58 6.76
C VAL A 71 16.25 3.99 7.28
N PRO A 72 16.78 4.42 8.43
CA PRO A 72 16.37 5.68 9.08
C PRO A 72 16.57 6.93 8.21
N LYS A 73 17.63 6.95 7.40
CA LYS A 73 17.97 8.08 6.52
C LYS A 73 16.97 8.27 5.37
N THR A 74 16.28 7.21 4.99
CA THR A 74 15.37 7.20 3.83
C THR A 74 13.92 6.98 4.22
N ARG A 75 13.62 6.84 5.52
CA ARG A 75 12.30 6.52 6.05
C ARG A 75 11.20 7.44 5.55
N VAL A 76 11.46 8.76 5.55
CA VAL A 76 10.49 9.75 5.06
C VAL A 76 10.14 9.48 3.60
N TRP A 77 11.13 9.17 2.76
CA TRP A 77 10.91 8.82 1.36
C TRP A 77 10.14 7.51 1.19
N GLY A 78 10.42 6.52 2.03
CA GLY A 78 9.66 5.27 2.07
C GLY A 78 8.19 5.50 2.44
N ALA A 79 7.95 6.39 3.42
CA ALA A 79 6.60 6.74 3.84
C ALA A 79 5.85 7.57 2.79
N VAL A 80 6.50 8.54 2.13
CA VAL A 80 5.92 9.27 1.00
C VAL A 80 5.56 8.30 -0.12
N GLY A 81 6.48 7.41 -0.52
CA GLY A 81 6.21 6.45 -1.58
C GLY A 81 5.10 5.47 -1.22
N ALA A 82 5.04 4.99 0.03
CA ALA A 82 3.95 4.13 0.50
C ALA A 82 2.60 4.86 0.52
N LEU A 83 2.59 6.15 0.89
CA LEU A 83 1.40 6.98 0.82
C LEU A 83 0.95 7.15 -0.64
N THR A 84 1.86 7.53 -1.54
CA THR A 84 1.58 7.67 -2.98
C THR A 84 1.01 6.37 -3.57
N LEU A 85 1.67 5.24 -3.29
CA LEU A 85 1.21 3.93 -3.77
C LEU A 85 -0.18 3.58 -3.22
N SER A 86 -0.42 3.84 -1.94
CA SER A 86 -1.74 3.63 -1.31
C SER A 86 -2.81 4.52 -1.93
N THR A 87 -2.50 5.80 -2.19
CA THR A 87 -3.40 6.74 -2.84
C THR A 87 -3.76 6.32 -4.27
N VAL A 88 -2.79 5.82 -5.05
CA VAL A 88 -3.06 5.27 -6.39
C VAL A 88 -4.08 4.14 -6.32
N PHE A 89 -3.92 3.20 -5.38
CA PHE A 89 -4.87 2.10 -5.23
C PHE A 89 -6.22 2.53 -4.65
N ILE A 90 -6.24 3.52 -3.76
CA ILE A 90 -7.51 4.13 -3.31
C ILE A 90 -8.26 4.67 -4.53
N ILE A 91 -7.60 5.47 -5.37
CA ILE A 91 -8.19 6.01 -6.58
C ILE A 91 -8.66 4.89 -7.51
N ALA A 92 -7.85 3.84 -7.71
CA ALA A 92 -8.25 2.69 -8.54
C ALA A 92 -9.57 2.06 -8.05
N HIS A 93 -9.76 1.87 -6.75
CA HIS A 93 -11.02 1.34 -6.20
C HIS A 93 -12.22 2.29 -6.34
N LEU A 94 -11.97 3.60 -6.54
CA LEU A 94 -13.02 4.58 -6.82
C LEU A 94 -13.41 4.63 -8.30
N THR A 95 -12.70 3.90 -9.17
CA THR A 95 -13.05 3.76 -10.59
C THR A 95 -13.95 2.55 -10.81
N PRO A 96 -14.75 2.53 -11.90
CA PRO A 96 -15.53 1.34 -12.27
C PRO A 96 -14.65 0.13 -12.65
N TRP A 97 -13.37 0.34 -12.95
CA TRP A 97 -12.48 -0.72 -13.43
C TRP A 97 -12.06 -1.71 -12.34
N LEU A 98 -11.87 -1.23 -11.12
CA LEU A 98 -11.57 -2.10 -9.98
C LEU A 98 -12.76 -2.18 -9.02
N GLY A 99 -13.42 -1.03 -8.80
CA GLY A 99 -14.57 -0.90 -7.94
C GLY A 99 -14.27 -1.03 -6.45
N TRP A 100 -15.26 -0.64 -5.65
CA TRP A 100 -15.22 -0.79 -4.19
C TRP A 100 -15.29 -2.26 -3.76
N ASN A 101 -15.97 -3.11 -4.54
CA ASN A 101 -16.36 -4.45 -4.14
C ASN A 101 -15.84 -5.48 -5.15
N ILE A 102 -14.65 -6.04 -4.89
CA ILE A 102 -14.03 -7.01 -5.79
C ILE A 102 -14.71 -8.36 -5.59
N PRO A 103 -15.07 -9.11 -6.65
CA PRO A 103 -15.63 -10.46 -6.51
C PRO A 103 -14.76 -11.39 -5.65
N ASN A 104 -15.37 -12.33 -4.93
CA ASN A 104 -14.67 -13.27 -4.05
C ASN A 104 -13.57 -14.02 -4.81
N TYR A 105 -12.37 -14.05 -4.21
CA TYR A 105 -11.14 -14.42 -4.88
C TYR A 105 -11.13 -15.84 -5.43
N GLY A 106 -11.61 -16.84 -4.68
CA GLY A 106 -11.60 -18.23 -5.15
C GLY A 106 -12.38 -18.39 -6.46
N PRO A 107 -13.71 -18.13 -6.45
CA PRO A 107 -14.53 -18.20 -7.66
C PRO A 107 -14.11 -17.22 -8.77
N LEU A 108 -13.60 -16.03 -8.40
CA LEU A 108 -13.10 -15.06 -9.37
C LEU A 108 -11.89 -15.59 -10.14
N MET A 109 -10.89 -16.13 -9.42
CA MET A 109 -9.68 -16.67 -10.04
C MET A 109 -10.00 -17.89 -10.91
N GLU A 110 -10.91 -18.76 -10.47
CA GLU A 110 -11.41 -19.88 -11.28
C GLU A 110 -12.08 -19.41 -12.58
N ALA A 111 -12.93 -18.38 -12.49
CA ALA A 111 -13.60 -17.81 -13.64
C ALA A 111 -12.63 -17.13 -14.62
N LEU A 112 -11.66 -16.37 -14.10
CA LEU A 112 -10.59 -15.75 -14.90
C LEU A 112 -9.72 -16.81 -15.58
N ALA A 113 -9.35 -17.88 -14.87
CA ALA A 113 -8.57 -19.00 -15.42
C ALA A 113 -9.34 -19.76 -16.51
N ALA A 114 -10.66 -19.79 -16.44
CA ALA A 114 -11.53 -20.34 -17.49
C ALA A 114 -11.70 -19.39 -18.69
N GLY A 115 -11.05 -18.22 -18.69
CA GLY A 115 -11.13 -17.24 -19.79
C GLY A 115 -12.44 -16.48 -19.86
N ARG A 116 -13.22 -16.43 -18.77
CA ARG A 116 -14.47 -15.67 -18.74
C ARG A 116 -14.20 -14.16 -18.79
N THR A 117 -15.04 -13.46 -19.53
CA THR A 117 -15.07 -12.00 -19.61
C THR A 117 -15.62 -11.38 -18.32
N ALA A 118 -15.37 -10.08 -18.11
CA ALA A 118 -15.94 -9.36 -16.97
C ALA A 118 -17.47 -9.47 -16.90
N ALA A 119 -18.18 -9.32 -18.01
CA ALA A 119 -19.64 -9.42 -18.07
C ALA A 119 -20.15 -10.82 -17.67
N GLU A 120 -19.45 -11.88 -18.07
CA GLU A 120 -19.79 -13.25 -17.68
C GLU A 120 -19.54 -13.48 -16.18
N ILE A 121 -18.47 -12.90 -15.63
CA ILE A 121 -18.16 -12.98 -14.19
C ILE A 121 -19.19 -12.21 -13.37
N GLU A 122 -19.60 -11.02 -13.81
CA GLU A 122 -20.65 -10.24 -13.16
C GLU A 122 -21.98 -11.00 -13.15
N ALA A 123 -22.32 -11.68 -14.25
CA ALA A 123 -23.52 -12.50 -14.36
C ALA A 123 -23.55 -13.69 -13.38
N LEU A 124 -22.39 -14.13 -12.87
CA LEU A 124 -22.32 -15.16 -11.81
C LEU A 124 -22.79 -14.66 -10.45
N GLY A 125 -22.94 -13.34 -10.25
CA GLY A 125 -23.42 -12.77 -8.99
C GLY A 125 -22.52 -13.09 -7.80
N LEU A 126 -21.20 -13.18 -8.03
CA LEU A 126 -20.23 -13.52 -6.99
C LEU A 126 -20.30 -12.50 -5.84
N LYS A 127 -20.29 -13.00 -4.60
CA LYS A 127 -20.20 -12.14 -3.42
C LYS A 127 -18.91 -11.35 -3.48
N GLY A 128 -18.95 -10.04 -3.28
CA GLY A 128 -17.73 -9.24 -3.22
C GLY A 128 -17.07 -9.20 -1.84
N ASP A 129 -15.88 -8.62 -1.79
CA ASP A 129 -15.00 -8.52 -0.63
C ASP A 129 -15.40 -7.42 0.38
N ARG A 130 -16.51 -6.72 0.12
CA ARG A 130 -17.07 -5.65 0.97
C ARG A 130 -16.10 -4.48 1.19
N GLY A 131 -15.17 -4.23 0.26
CA GLY A 131 -14.21 -3.12 0.37
C GLY A 131 -13.04 -3.43 1.29
N ALA A 132 -12.73 -4.71 1.52
CA ALA A 132 -11.56 -5.11 2.29
C ALA A 132 -10.28 -4.51 1.70
N HIS A 133 -10.09 -4.56 0.38
CA HIS A 133 -8.86 -4.05 -0.25
C HIS A 133 -8.72 -2.53 -0.20
N LEU A 134 -9.82 -1.81 -0.36
CA LEU A 134 -9.82 -0.36 -0.14
C LEU A 134 -9.51 -0.02 1.31
N SER A 135 -10.07 -0.77 2.27
CA SER A 135 -9.78 -0.59 3.69
C SER A 135 -8.28 -0.80 4.00
N LEU A 136 -7.66 -1.82 3.40
CA LEU A 136 -6.21 -2.06 3.55
C LEU A 136 -5.37 -0.93 2.94
N ALA A 137 -5.76 -0.40 1.78
CA ALA A 137 -5.07 0.76 1.18
C ALA A 137 -5.19 2.01 2.07
N LEU A 138 -6.36 2.25 2.66
CA LEU A 138 -6.58 3.34 3.63
C LEU A 138 -5.75 3.17 4.91
N ILE A 139 -5.65 1.95 5.44
CA ILE A 139 -4.82 1.64 6.61
C ILE A 139 -3.34 1.97 6.32
N ASN A 140 -2.84 1.55 5.16
CA ASN A 140 -1.44 1.84 4.78
C ASN A 140 -1.19 3.34 4.55
N ALA A 141 -2.14 4.05 3.93
CA ALA A 141 -2.07 5.51 3.83
C ALA A 141 -2.02 6.17 5.22
N GLY A 142 -2.87 5.71 6.15
CA GLY A 142 -2.89 6.19 7.54
C GLY A 142 -1.57 5.93 8.27
N LEU A 143 -1.02 4.72 8.16
CA LEU A 143 0.28 4.38 8.74
C LEU A 143 1.41 5.23 8.16
N ALA A 144 1.40 5.50 6.85
CA ALA A 144 2.37 6.38 6.21
C ALA A 144 2.29 7.81 6.76
N ILE A 145 1.08 8.36 6.94
CA ILE A 145 0.87 9.68 7.55
C ILE A 145 1.42 9.71 8.99
N VAL A 146 1.20 8.67 9.78
CA VAL A 146 1.74 8.56 11.15
C VAL A 146 3.26 8.61 11.15
N VAL A 147 3.93 7.89 10.24
CA VAL A 147 5.39 7.91 10.10
C VAL A 147 5.89 9.32 9.74
N LEU A 148 5.25 9.97 8.76
CA LEU A 148 5.61 11.33 8.33
C LEU A 148 5.44 12.35 9.46
N ALA A 149 4.33 12.28 10.20
CA ALA A 149 4.07 13.16 11.33
C ALA A 149 5.09 12.95 12.46
N ALA A 150 5.41 11.69 12.79
CA ALA A 150 6.36 11.36 13.85
C ALA A 150 7.78 11.85 13.52
N ASP A 151 8.22 11.72 12.26
CA ASP A 151 9.54 12.20 11.83
C ASP A 151 9.61 13.74 11.82
N ARG A 152 8.56 14.43 11.35
CA ARG A 152 8.51 15.90 11.39
C ARG A 152 8.55 16.45 12.82
N ILE A 153 7.88 15.80 13.77
CA ILE A 153 7.96 16.16 15.20
C ILE A 153 9.38 15.94 15.74
N ARG A 154 10.08 14.89 15.29
CA ARG A 154 11.46 14.60 15.71
C ARG A 154 12.44 15.67 15.21
N GLU A 155 12.33 16.06 13.94
CA GLU A 155 13.16 17.12 13.35
C GLU A 155 12.97 18.47 14.05
N ALA A 156 11.72 18.87 14.31
CA ALA A 156 11.42 20.10 15.04
C ALA A 156 12.05 20.13 16.45
N LYS A 157 12.05 18.99 17.16
CA LYS A 157 12.72 18.86 18.47
C LYS A 157 14.25 18.86 18.36
N GLY A 158 14.80 18.27 17.30
CA GLY A 158 16.24 18.28 17.02
C GLY A 158 16.76 19.69 16.80
N ASN A 159 16.09 20.47 15.96
CA ASN A 159 16.47 21.85 15.66
C ASN A 159 16.42 22.74 16.91
N ARG A 160 15.40 22.60 17.77
CA ARG A 160 15.31 23.34 19.04
C ARG A 160 16.45 23.07 20.02
N ARG A 161 17.08 21.88 19.96
CA ARG A 161 18.25 21.56 20.80
C ARG A 161 19.54 22.19 20.27
N ASN A 162 19.61 22.52 18.99
CA ASN A 162 20.80 23.08 18.36
C ASN A 162 20.92 24.60 18.57
N TYR A 163 19.80 25.30 18.77
CA TYR A 163 19.84 26.69 19.26
C TYR A 163 20.26 26.67 20.74
N ARG A 164 21.51 27.05 21.01
CA ARG A 164 21.97 27.20 22.39
C ARG A 164 21.26 28.40 23.02
N PRO A 165 20.94 28.37 24.33
CA PRO A 165 20.27 29.50 25.02
C PRO A 165 20.98 30.84 24.87
N PHE A 166 22.28 30.83 24.54
CA PHE A 166 23.14 32.00 24.45
C PHE A 166 23.13 32.70 23.08
N GLU A 167 22.49 32.11 22.06
CA GLU A 167 22.41 32.71 20.71
C GLU A 167 21.13 33.54 20.47
N LEU A 168 20.21 33.56 21.45
CA LEU A 168 18.94 34.32 21.38
C LEU A 168 18.95 35.61 22.21
N ALA A 169 20.11 36.03 22.73
CA ALA A 169 20.25 37.15 23.66
C ALA A 169 21.08 38.34 23.11
N ALA A 170 21.29 38.41 21.80
CA ALA A 170 21.90 39.56 21.11
C ALA A 170 20.91 40.12 20.07
#